data_AF-R8AR26-F1
#
_entry.id   AF-R8AR26-F1
#
_cell.length_a   1.000
_cell.length_b   1.000
_cell.length_c   1.000
_cell.angle_alpha   90.00
_cell.angle_beta   90.00
_cell.angle_gamma   90.00
#
_symmetry.space_group_name_H-M   'P 1'
#
loop_
_entity.id
_entity.type
_entity.pdbx_description
1 polymer ?
#
loop_
_entity_poly.entity_id
_entity_poly.type
_entity_poly.pdbx_seq_one_letter_code
_entity_poly.pdbx_strand_id
1 'polypeptide(L)'
;VFVQASRESVLRQINEGKSLISQSSETSEAFALIIDGKSLAYALDDDVKGTFLEVAIGCASVICCRSSPKTESAGKRMSRRKISCKFN
;
A
#
# COMPACT_ATOMS: atom_id res chain seq x y z
N VAL A 1 -6.50 22.64 3.39
CA VAL A 1 -5.38 22.02 4.16
C VAL A 1 -5.13 20.64 3.57
N PHE A 2 -4.12 20.49 2.71
CA PHE A 2 -3.72 19.17 2.24
C PHE A 2 -2.87 18.55 3.35
N VAL A 3 -3.45 17.68 4.18
CA VAL A 3 -2.70 16.94 5.19
C VAL A 3 -1.82 15.95 4.43
N GLN A 4 -0.56 16.33 4.20
CA GLN A 4 0.43 15.43 3.64
C GLN A 4 0.62 14.27 4.63
N ALA A 5 0.54 13.03 4.16
CA ALA A 5 0.83 11.89 5.01
C ALA A 5 2.28 11.98 5.51
N SER A 6 2.47 12.12 6.83
CA SER A 6 3.77 12.03 7.48
C SER A 6 4.16 10.56 7.65
N ARG A 7 5.47 10.26 7.66
CA ARG A 7 6.00 8.89 7.83
C ARG A 7 5.38 8.15 9.01
N GLU A 8 5.26 8.82 10.16
CA GLU A 8 4.64 8.27 11.37
C GLU A 8 3.17 7.89 11.17
N SER A 9 2.40 8.71 10.45
CA SER A 9 0.99 8.42 10.16
C SER A 9 0.85 7.20 9.25
N VAL A 10 1.74 7.05 8.26
CA VAL A 10 1.74 5.89 7.36
C VAL A 10 2.07 4.62 8.13
N LEU A 11 3.10 4.68 8.98
CA LEU A 11 3.49 3.58 9.86
C LEU A 11 2.37 3.14 10.80
N ARG A 12 1.68 4.10 11.42
CA ARG A 12 0.58 3.80 12.32
C ARG A 12 -0.56 3.08 11.59
N GLN A 13 -0.94 3.59 10.42
CA GLN A 13 -1.99 2.98 9.59
C GLN A 13 -1.64 1.56 9.11
N ILE A 14 -0.38 1.31 8.74
CA ILE A 14 0.07 -0.03 8.34
C ILE A 14 -0.02 -1.00 9.53
N ASN A 15 0.43 -0.59 10.71
CA ASN A 15 0.34 -1.43 11.91
C ASN A 15 -1.10 -1.70 12.34
N GLU A 16 -1.97 -0.69 12.28
CA GLU A 16 -3.42 -0.85 12.51
C GLU A 16 -4.01 -1.86 11.51
N GLY A 17 -3.69 -1.73 10.22
CA GLY A 17 -4.10 -2.68 9.18
C GLY A 17 -3.60 -4.11 9.42
N LYS A 18 -2.36 -4.26 9.90
CA LYS A 18 -1.80 -5.58 10.27
C LYS A 18 -2.60 -6.25 11.38
N SER A 19 -2.99 -5.50 12.41
CA SER A 19 -3.82 -6.03 13.50
C SER A 19 -5.17 -6.50 12.98
N LEU A 20 -5.82 -5.72 12.12
CA LEU A 20 -7.13 -6.06 11.56
C LEU A 20 -7.10 -7.35 10.73
N ILE A 21 -6.07 -7.51 9.90
CA ILE A 21 -5.88 -8.72 9.08
C ILE A 21 -5.56 -9.93 9.96
N SER A 22 -4.72 -9.76 10.99
CA SER A 22 -4.32 -10.86 11.89
C SER A 22 -5.49 -11.37 12.73
N GLN A 23 -6.44 -10.50 13.08
CA GLN A 23 -7.66 -10.88 13.81
C GLN A 23 -8.70 -11.56 12.92
N SER A 24 -8.63 -11.41 11.60
CA SER A 24 -9.62 -11.92 10.64
C SER A 24 -9.03 -13.04 9.76
N SER A 25 -8.55 -14.10 10.43
CA SER A 25 -7.81 -15.23 9.83
C SER A 25 -8.53 -15.98 8.69
N GLU A 26 -9.82 -15.77 8.48
CA GLU A 26 -10.63 -16.59 7.57
C GLU A 26 -10.88 -15.95 6.20
N THR A 27 -10.72 -14.63 6.01
CA THR A 27 -11.06 -14.00 4.71
C THR A 27 -10.10 -12.87 4.31
N SER A 28 -8.93 -13.24 3.79
CA SER A 28 -8.07 -12.31 3.03
C SER A 28 -8.84 -11.64 1.87
N GLU A 29 -9.92 -12.27 1.41
CA GLU A 29 -10.84 -11.79 0.37
C GLU A 29 -11.67 -10.55 0.76
N ALA A 30 -11.73 -10.18 2.05
CA ALA A 30 -12.56 -9.08 2.54
C ALA A 30 -11.86 -7.70 2.56
N PHE A 31 -10.53 -7.65 2.41
CA PHE A 31 -9.78 -6.40 2.61
C PHE A 31 -9.19 -5.85 1.31
N ALA A 32 -9.29 -4.53 1.15
CA ALA A 32 -8.59 -3.78 0.11
C ALA A 32 -7.75 -2.68 0.76
N LEU A 33 -6.48 -2.58 0.38
CA LEU A 33 -5.56 -1.54 0.85
C LEU A 33 -5.51 -0.40 -0.16
N ILE A 34 -5.71 0.84 0.29
CA ILE A 34 -5.58 2.03 -0.57
C ILE A 34 -4.41 2.86 -0.04
N ILE A 35 -3.45 3.17 -0.91
CA ILE A 35 -2.25 3.93 -0.53
C ILE A 35 -1.92 5.01 -1.55
N ASP A 36 -1.72 6.25 -1.07
CA ASP A 36 -1.26 7.35 -1.92
C ASP A 36 0.19 7.15 -2.39
N GLY A 37 0.55 7.73 -3.52
CA GLY A 37 1.89 7.68 -4.08
C GLY A 37 3.00 8.24 -3.19
N LYS A 38 2.72 9.27 -2.38
CA LYS A 38 3.65 9.81 -1.37
C LYS A 38 3.78 8.83 -0.21
N SER A 39 2.67 8.29 0.28
CA SER A 39 2.65 7.30 1.37
C SER A 39 3.38 6.01 0.97
N LEU A 40 3.28 5.59 -0.29
CA LEU A 40 3.97 4.42 -0.82
C LEU A 40 5.51 4.58 -0.73
N ALA A 41 6.04 5.79 -0.85
CA ALA A 41 7.48 6.02 -0.69
C ALA A 41 7.94 5.69 0.74
N TYR A 42 7.16 6.09 1.76
CA TYR A 42 7.44 5.75 3.15
C TYR A 42 7.19 4.27 3.47
N ALA A 43 6.18 3.66 2.84
CA ALA A 43 5.85 2.25 3.06
C ALA A 43 6.89 1.28 2.44
N LEU A 44 7.69 1.76 1.47
CA LEU A 44 8.76 1.00 0.83
C LEU A 44 10.15 1.23 1.46
N ASP A 45 10.22 2.06 2.50
CA ASP A 45 11.42 2.28 3.33
C ASP A 45 11.81 1.00 4.06
N ASP A 46 13.10 0.74 4.26
CA ASP A 46 13.59 -0.59 4.68
C ASP A 46 12.99 -1.06 6.01
N ASP A 47 12.83 -0.14 6.97
CA ASP A 47 12.23 -0.41 8.28
C ASP A 47 10.72 -0.73 8.22
N VAL A 48 10.03 -0.34 7.15
CA VAL A 48 8.55 -0.40 7.06
C VAL A 48 8.08 -1.45 6.05
N LYS A 49 8.91 -1.70 5.04
CA LYS A 49 8.60 -2.55 3.89
C LYS A 49 8.16 -3.96 4.27
N GLY A 50 8.75 -4.56 5.30
CA GLY A 50 8.34 -5.88 5.79
C GLY A 50 6.88 -5.90 6.22
N THR A 51 6.52 -5.00 7.15
CA THR A 51 5.16 -4.86 7.68
C THR A 51 4.16 -4.48 6.58
N PHE A 52 4.53 -3.55 5.68
CA PHE A 52 3.69 -3.17 4.55
C PHE A 52 3.37 -4.37 3.64
N LEU A 53 4.37 -5.21 3.33
CA LEU A 53 4.18 -6.37 2.49
C LEU A 53 3.28 -7.42 3.17
N GLU A 54 3.41 -7.65 4.48
CA GLU A 54 2.51 -8.54 5.21
C GLU A 54 1.05 -8.10 5.10
N VAL A 55 0.78 -6.79 5.30
CA VAL A 55 -0.56 -6.21 5.15
C VAL A 55 -1.04 -6.33 3.71
N ALA A 56 -0.20 -5.99 2.73
CA ALA A 56 -0.55 -6.05 1.31
C ALA A 56 -0.87 -7.48 0.84
N ILE A 57 -0.18 -8.49 1.36
CA ILE A 57 -0.45 -9.91 1.07
C ILE A 57 -1.76 -10.36 1.73
N GLY A 58 -2.09 -9.82 2.90
CA GLY A 58 -3.35 -10.10 3.59
C GLY A 58 -4.58 -9.45 2.94
N CYS A 59 -4.41 -8.51 2.02
CA CYS A 59 -5.50 -7.88 1.28
C CYS A 59 -5.75 -8.56 -0.08
N ALA A 60 -7.03 -8.66 -0.46
CA ALA A 60 -7.47 -9.11 -1.78
C ALA A 60 -7.01 -8.19 -2.92
N SER A 61 -6.86 -6.90 -2.62
CA SER A 61 -6.45 -5.88 -3.57
C SER A 61 -5.66 -4.77 -2.89
N VAL A 62 -4.73 -4.16 -3.64
CA VAL A 62 -3.98 -2.97 -3.20
C VAL A 62 -4.03 -1.94 -4.31
N ILE A 63 -4.59 -0.77 -4.02
CA ILE A 63 -4.78 0.32 -4.97
C ILE A 63 -3.80 1.44 -4.63
N CYS A 64 -2.97 1.83 -5.60
CA CYS A 64 -2.08 2.97 -5.45
C CYS A 64 -2.65 4.19 -6.17
N CYS A 65 -2.99 5.23 -5.42
CA CYS A 65 -3.63 6.45 -5.94
C CYS A 65 -2.61 7.47 -6.43
N ARG A 66 -1.55 7.05 -7.14
CA ARG A 66 -0.55 7.97 -7.73
C ARG A 66 -1.24 8.89 -8.74
N SER A 67 -1.67 10.07 -8.29
CA SER A 67 -1.96 11.20 -9.17
C SER A 67 -0.64 11.74 -9.71
N SER A 68 -0.14 11.17 -10.80
CA SER A 68 0.95 11.78 -11.58
C SER A 68 0.41 12.05 -12.99
N PRO A 69 0.37 13.30 -13.45
CA PRO A 69 -0.03 13.60 -14.82
C PRO A 69 0.95 12.87 -15.76
N LYS A 70 0.39 12.11 -16.70
CA LYS A 70 1.13 11.45 -17.78
C LYS A 70 1.97 12.49 -18.52
N THR A 71 3.27 12.48 -18.30
CA THR A 71 4.18 12.55 -19.43
C THR A 71 4.72 11.14 -19.56
N GLU A 72 4.34 10.48 -20.66
CA GLU A 72 4.75 9.11 -20.98
C GLU A 72 6.26 8.99 -20.86
N SER A 73 6.77 8.14 -19.95
CA SER A 73 8.02 7.39 -20.12
C SER A 73 8.42 6.62 -18.86
N ALA A 74 9.00 5.45 -19.12
CA ALA A 74 9.70 4.55 -18.20
C ALA A 74 8.81 3.67 -17.31
N GLY A 75 8.33 2.60 -17.92
CA GLY A 75 7.84 1.42 -17.22
C GLY A 75 8.90 0.87 -16.27
N LYS A 76 8.60 0.88 -14.98
CA LYS A 76 9.29 0.04 -14.00
C LYS A 76 8.44 -1.21 -13.81
N ARG A 77 8.93 -2.32 -14.39
CA ARG A 77 8.37 -3.66 -14.19
C ARG A 77 8.45 -4.01 -12.70
N MET A 78 7.36 -3.78 -11.97
CA MET A 78 7.18 -4.30 -10.62
C MET A 78 6.84 -5.79 -10.76
N SER A 79 7.72 -6.66 -10.24
CA SER A 79 7.58 -8.12 -10.34
C SER A 79 6.20 -8.59 -9.89
N ARG A 80 5.61 -9.46 -10.71
CA ARG A 80 4.29 -10.07 -10.53
C ARG A 80 4.28 -10.99 -9.29
N ARG A 81 4.02 -10.42 -8.11
CA ARG A 81 3.08 -11.00 -7.14
C ARG A 81 1.82 -10.13 -7.20
N LYS A 82 0.64 -10.72 -6.99
CA LYS A 82 -0.71 -10.22 -7.35
C LYS A 82 -1.16 -8.93 -6.63
N ILE A 83 -0.27 -7.95 -6.42
CA ILE A 83 -0.60 -6.59 -5.99
C ILE A 83 -1.03 -5.83 -7.26
N SER A 84 -2.32 -5.94 -7.61
CA SER A 84 -2.88 -5.28 -8.79
C SER A 84 -3.04 -3.79 -8.51
N CYS A 85 -1.94 -3.03 -8.62
CA CYS A 85 -2.00 -1.56 -8.63
C CYS A 85 -2.80 -1.12 -9.87
N LYS A 86 -4.12 -1.05 -9.75
CA LYS A 86 -4.96 -0.36 -10.73
C LYS A 86 -4.72 1.13 -10.55
N PHE A 87 -3.93 1.69 -11.46
CA PHE A 87 -3.93 3.11 -11.72
C PHE A 87 -5.28 3.42 -12.39
N ASN A 88 -6.15 4.17 -11.72
CA ASN A 88 -7.31 4.78 -12.36
C ASN A 88 -6.91 6.16 -12.89
#